data_AF-A0A1J3HYK8-F1
#
_entry.id   AF-A0A1J3HYK8-F1
#
_cell.length_a   1.000
_cell.length_b   1.000
_cell.length_c   1.000
_cell.angle_alpha   90.00
_cell.angle_beta   90.00
_cell.angle_gamma   90.00
#
_symmetry.space_group_name_H-M   'P 1'
#
loop_
_entity.id
_entity.type
_entity.pdbx_description
1 polymer ?
#
loop_
_entity_poly.entity_id
_entity_poly.type
_entity_poly.pdbx_seq_one_letter_code
_entity_poly.pdbx_strand_id
1 'polypeptide(L)'
;EDPNPNLYTFVGNLECDGQVYPLDPNMILLRDSKLRNTAYIYGVVVFTGHDTKVMQNSTKSPSKRSKIEKRMDYIIYTLFALLLFVSFISSLGFALMTKLLMADWWYLRPDKPESLTNPTNPLYAWVVHLFTALLLYGYLIPISLYVS
;
A
#
# COMPACT_ATOMS: atom_id res chain seq x y z
N GLU A 1 -38.43 -7.37 14.40
CA GLU A 1 -37.35 -6.42 14.75
C GLU A 1 -36.55 -6.04 13.52
N ASP A 2 -35.81 -4.93 13.55
CA ASP A 2 -34.81 -4.62 12.53
C ASP A 2 -33.59 -5.58 12.64
N PRO A 3 -32.88 -5.83 11.52
CA PRO A 3 -31.64 -6.61 11.51
C PRO A 3 -30.61 -6.10 12.54
N ASN A 4 -30.15 -6.99 13.42
CA ASN A 4 -29.15 -6.68 14.45
C ASN A 4 -28.11 -7.82 14.60
N PRO A 5 -26.89 -7.54 15.11
CA PRO A 5 -25.82 -8.53 15.20
C PRO A 5 -25.95 -9.49 16.39
N ASN A 6 -26.93 -9.29 17.28
CA ASN A 6 -27.07 -10.12 18.48
C ASN A 6 -27.70 -11.47 18.12
N LEU A 7 -26.90 -12.54 18.26
CA LEU A 7 -27.27 -13.91 17.88
C LEU A 7 -28.34 -14.53 18.78
N TYR A 8 -28.45 -14.08 20.03
CA TYR A 8 -29.30 -14.72 21.05
C TYR A 8 -30.62 -13.98 21.30
N THR A 9 -30.88 -12.89 20.57
CA THR A 9 -32.11 -12.13 20.67
C THR A 9 -32.80 -12.09 19.32
N PHE A 10 -34.10 -12.33 19.34
CA PHE A 10 -34.97 -12.19 18.19
C PHE A 10 -36.38 -11.99 18.72
N VAL A 11 -37.02 -10.90 18.31
CA VAL A 11 -38.43 -10.62 18.60
C VAL A 11 -39.18 -10.43 17.29
N GLY A 12 -40.10 -11.34 17.02
CA GLY A 12 -41.00 -11.30 15.86
C GLY A 12 -42.38 -11.82 16.23
N ASN A 13 -43.37 -11.51 15.41
CA ASN A 13 -44.73 -12.02 15.51
C ASN A 13 -45.11 -12.63 14.16
N LEU A 14 -45.64 -13.85 14.17
CA LEU A 14 -46.24 -14.51 13.03
C LEU A 14 -47.77 -14.36 13.15
N GLU A 15 -48.40 -13.74 12.17
CA GLU A 15 -49.85 -13.64 12.09
C GLU A 15 -50.38 -14.67 11.07
N CYS A 16 -51.16 -15.63 11.56
CA CYS A 16 -51.81 -16.65 10.73
C CYS A 16 -53.28 -16.75 11.15
N ASP A 17 -54.20 -16.71 10.17
CA ASP A 17 -55.65 -16.86 10.38
C ASP A 17 -56.23 -15.94 11.48
N GLY A 18 -55.72 -14.70 11.56
CA GLY A 18 -56.16 -13.70 12.55
C GLY A 18 -55.63 -13.93 13.96
N GLN A 19 -54.70 -14.87 14.15
CA GLN A 19 -54.07 -15.16 15.44
C GLN A 19 -52.58 -14.83 15.39
N VAL A 20 -52.07 -14.19 16.46
CA VAL A 20 -50.68 -13.74 16.57
C VAL A 20 -49.87 -14.71 17.43
N TYR A 21 -48.79 -15.24 16.85
CA TYR A 21 -47.85 -16.14 17.50
C TYR A 21 -46.50 -15.44 17.70
N PRO A 22 -46.02 -15.27 18.94
CA PRO A 22 -44.70 -14.70 19.19
C PRO A 22 -43.59 -15.66 18.75
N LEU A 23 -42.55 -15.13 18.13
CA LEU A 23 -41.37 -15.86 17.68
C LEU A 23 -40.19 -15.58 18.61
N ASP A 24 -39.65 -16.66 19.17
CA ASP A 24 -38.48 -16.64 20.05
C ASP A 24 -37.17 -16.90 19.28
N PRO A 25 -35.99 -16.58 19.86
CA PRO A 25 -34.69 -16.91 19.30
C PRO A 25 -34.48 -18.41 19.04
N ASN A 26 -35.20 -19.29 19.73
CA ASN A 26 -35.12 -20.73 19.50
C ASN A 26 -35.83 -21.18 18.21
N MET A 27 -36.67 -20.33 17.63
CA MET A 27 -37.45 -20.61 16.42
C MET A 27 -36.78 -20.05 15.15
N ILE A 28 -35.66 -19.32 15.28
CA ILE A 28 -34.90 -18.82 14.13
C ILE A 28 -33.71 -19.74 13.81
N LEU A 29 -33.52 -20.02 12.53
CA LEU A 29 -32.35 -20.74 12.03
C LEU A 29 -31.38 -19.73 11.43
N LEU A 30 -30.17 -19.67 12.00
CA LEU A 30 -29.14 -18.75 11.54
C LEU A 30 -28.49 -19.26 10.26
N ARG A 31 -28.12 -18.32 9.38
CA ARG A 31 -27.25 -18.57 8.23
C ARG A 31 -25.98 -19.32 8.70
N ASP A 32 -25.47 -20.21 7.85
CA ASP A 32 -24.27 -21.05 8.09
C ASP A 32 -24.41 -22.08 9.23
N SER A 33 -25.59 -22.21 9.84
CA SER A 33 -25.90 -23.35 10.73
C SER A 33 -26.15 -24.61 9.92
N LYS A 34 -25.72 -25.77 10.45
CA LYS A 34 -26.00 -27.09 9.86
C LYS A 34 -27.14 -27.79 10.59
N LEU A 35 -28.18 -28.17 9.83
CA LEU A 35 -29.22 -29.07 10.32
C LEU A 35 -28.61 -30.45 10.63
N ARG A 36 -28.96 -31.02 11.78
CA ARG A 36 -28.52 -32.35 12.23
C ARG A 36 -29.72 -33.13 12.75
N ASN A 37 -29.67 -34.45 12.62
CA ASN A 37 -30.68 -35.36 13.18
C ASN A 37 -32.11 -35.11 12.66
N THR A 38 -32.27 -34.58 11.46
CA THR A 38 -33.57 -34.38 10.78
C THR A 38 -33.35 -34.41 9.27
N ALA A 39 -34.25 -35.05 8.51
CA ALA A 39 -34.08 -35.21 7.07
C ALA A 39 -34.32 -33.91 6.28
N TYR A 40 -35.37 -33.16 6.61
CA TYR A 40 -35.70 -31.88 5.99
C TYR A 40 -36.59 -31.04 6.93
N ILE A 41 -36.72 -29.75 6.62
CA ILE A 41 -37.60 -28.81 7.31
C ILE A 41 -38.28 -27.91 6.27
N TYR A 42 -39.41 -27.31 6.64
CA TYR A 42 -40.00 -26.18 5.94
C TYR A 42 -39.79 -24.92 6.78
N GLY A 43 -39.45 -23.80 6.14
CA GLY A 43 -39.21 -22.54 6.82
C GLY A 43 -39.37 -21.35 5.89
N VAL A 44 -39.51 -20.17 6.48
CA VAL A 44 -39.63 -18.90 5.77
C VAL A 44 -38.37 -18.07 6.00
N VAL A 45 -37.85 -17.44 4.95
CA VAL A 45 -36.66 -16.61 5.03
C VAL A 45 -37.03 -15.22 5.54
N VAL A 46 -36.53 -14.85 6.72
CA VAL A 46 -36.79 -13.54 7.35
C VAL A 46 -35.72 -12.51 6.99
N PHE A 47 -34.44 -12.90 6.97
CA PHE A 47 -33.32 -12.02 6.63
C PHE A 47 -32.46 -12.62 5.51
N THR A 48 -31.93 -11.77 4.63
CA THR A 48 -31.09 -12.18 3.50
C THR A 48 -29.81 -11.37 3.43
N GLY A 49 -28.78 -11.91 2.76
CA GLY A 49 -27.55 -11.15 2.47
C GLY A 49 -26.87 -10.60 3.73
N HIS A 50 -26.67 -9.28 3.77
CA HIS A 50 -26.00 -8.55 4.86
C HIS A 50 -26.88 -8.32 6.09
N ASP A 51 -28.19 -8.57 5.97
CA ASP A 51 -29.15 -8.42 7.07
C ASP A 51 -29.15 -9.65 7.98
N THR A 52 -28.52 -10.76 7.58
CA THR A 52 -28.39 -11.92 8.45
C THR A 52 -27.49 -11.60 9.64
N LYS A 53 -27.87 -12.07 10.83
CA LYS A 53 -27.12 -11.81 12.09
C LYS A 53 -25.64 -12.19 11.98
N VAL A 54 -25.32 -13.27 11.26
CA VAL A 54 -23.94 -13.71 11.02
C VAL A 54 -23.15 -12.72 10.17
N MET A 55 -23.76 -12.16 9.12
CA MET A 55 -23.09 -11.15 8.29
C MET A 55 -22.95 -9.81 9.03
N GLN A 56 -23.91 -9.44 9.87
CA GLN A 56 -23.77 -8.26 10.72
C GLN A 56 -22.69 -8.40 11.79
N ASN A 57 -22.42 -9.62 12.26
CA ASN A 57 -21.31 -9.91 13.15
C ASN A 57 -20.00 -10.19 12.40
N SER A 58 -20.01 -10.14 11.06
CA SER A 58 -18.81 -10.34 10.26
C SER A 58 -18.00 -9.05 10.18
N THR A 59 -16.72 -9.12 10.54
CA THR A 59 -15.80 -7.99 10.37
C THR A 59 -15.31 -7.96 8.93
N LYS A 60 -15.42 -6.79 8.28
CA LYS A 60 -14.85 -6.57 6.95
C LYS A 60 -13.36 -6.95 6.97
N SER A 61 -12.93 -7.77 6.01
CA SER A 61 -11.55 -8.25 5.97
C SER A 61 -10.58 -7.06 5.87
N PRO A 62 -9.67 -6.88 6.84
CA PRO A 62 -8.70 -5.79 6.78
C PRO A 62 -7.59 -6.14 5.78
N SER A 63 -7.05 -5.13 5.12
CA SER A 63 -5.81 -5.29 4.34
C SER A 63 -4.66 -5.60 5.30
N LYS A 64 -4.14 -6.83 5.24
CA LYS A 64 -3.00 -7.25 6.06
C LYS A 64 -1.70 -6.89 5.33
N ARG A 65 -0.75 -6.28 6.05
CA ARG A 65 0.63 -6.08 5.60
C ARG A 65 1.58 -6.69 6.62
N SER A 66 2.63 -7.35 6.13
CA SER A 66 3.63 -7.96 7.00
C SER A 66 4.45 -6.89 7.74
N LYS A 67 4.98 -7.22 8.92
CA LYS A 67 5.96 -6.36 9.61
C LYS A 67 7.23 -6.20 8.77
N ILE A 68 7.57 -7.20 7.97
CA ILE A 68 8.75 -7.18 7.08
C ILE A 68 8.53 -6.18 5.94
N GLU A 69 7.36 -6.18 5.30
CA GLU A 69 7.00 -5.17 4.28
C GLU A 69 7.15 -3.74 4.81
N LYS A 70 6.65 -3.47 6.02
CA LYS A 70 6.80 -2.14 6.65
C LYS A 70 8.26 -1.77 6.93
N ARG A 71 9.11 -2.75 7.26
CA ARG A 71 10.56 -2.52 7.44
C ARG A 71 11.26 -2.31 6.11
N MET A 72 10.83 -3.02 5.07
CA MET A 72 11.34 -2.87 3.71
C MET A 72 11.15 -1.44 3.22
N ASP A 73 9.97 -0.84 3.44
CA ASP A 73 9.70 0.57 3.13
C ASP A 73 10.73 1.50 3.79
N TYR A 74 11.05 1.27 5.07
CA TYR A 74 12.05 2.07 5.80
C TYR A 74 13.46 1.95 5.20
N ILE A 75 13.86 0.74 4.80
CA ILE A 75 15.14 0.49 4.14
C ILE A 75 15.18 1.23 2.79
N ILE A 76 14.09 1.17 2.00
CA ILE A 76 14.00 1.87 0.71
C ILE A 76 14.18 3.38 0.90
N TYR A 77 13.49 4.00 1.88
CA TYR A 77 13.67 5.43 2.16
C TYR A 77 15.11 5.77 2.58
N THR A 78 15.74 4.90 3.38
CA THR A 78 17.13 5.08 3.80
C THR A 78 18.10 5.03 2.61
N LEU A 79 17.93 4.05 1.71
CA LEU A 79 18.73 3.91 0.50
C LEU A 79 18.52 5.09 -0.47
N PHE A 80 17.28 5.56 -0.62
CA PHE A 80 16.97 6.72 -1.44
C PHE A 80 17.60 8.01 -0.89
N ALA A 81 17.57 8.21 0.44
CA ALA A 81 18.25 9.35 1.06
C ALA A 81 19.77 9.28 0.86
N LEU A 82 20.37 8.09 1.01
CA LEU A 82 21.80 7.87 0.74
C LEU A 82 22.15 8.16 -0.72
N LEU A 83 21.31 7.71 -1.66
CA LEU A 83 21.47 7.94 -3.10
C LEU A 83 21.52 9.44 -3.41
N LEU A 84 20.56 10.21 -2.88
CA LEU A 84 20.53 11.67 -3.05
C LEU A 84 21.77 12.32 -2.45
N PHE A 85 22.20 11.88 -1.27
CA PHE A 85 23.36 12.44 -0.57
C PHE A 85 24.67 12.23 -1.34
N VAL A 86 24.94 11.00 -1.78
CA VAL A 86 26.16 10.68 -2.55
C VAL A 86 26.14 11.39 -3.90
N SER A 87 25.00 11.41 -4.60
CA SER A 87 24.85 12.11 -5.88
C SER A 87 25.10 13.61 -5.73
N PHE A 88 24.57 14.23 -4.67
CA PHE A 88 24.77 15.64 -4.36
C PHE A 88 26.24 15.98 -4.12
N ILE A 89 26.94 15.21 -3.27
CA ILE A 89 28.37 15.42 -2.99
C ILE A 89 29.21 15.23 -4.25
N SER A 90 28.93 14.18 -5.04
CA SER A 90 29.66 13.91 -6.27
C SER A 90 29.51 15.05 -7.29
N SER A 91 28.30 15.56 -7.46
CA SER A 91 28.03 16.66 -8.38
C SER A 91 28.66 17.96 -7.88
N LEU A 92 28.59 18.25 -6.58
CA LEU A 92 29.24 19.43 -6.01
C LEU A 92 30.76 19.37 -6.17
N GLY A 93 31.37 18.21 -5.91
CA GLY A 93 32.80 17.98 -6.15
C GLY A 93 33.17 18.17 -7.62
N PHE A 94 32.33 17.67 -8.53
CA PHE A 94 32.50 17.85 -9.97
C PHE A 94 32.47 19.33 -10.38
N ALA A 95 31.48 20.10 -9.91
CA ALA A 95 31.36 21.52 -10.24
C ALA A 95 32.56 22.35 -9.72
N LEU A 96 33.05 22.05 -8.51
CA LEU A 96 34.23 22.71 -7.95
C LEU A 96 35.51 22.37 -8.72
N MET A 97 35.74 21.08 -9.02
CA MET A 97 36.90 20.63 -9.80
C MET A 97 36.89 21.22 -11.21
N THR A 98 35.73 21.24 -11.87
CA THR A 98 35.55 21.82 -13.20
C THR A 98 35.87 23.31 -13.21
N LYS A 99 35.48 24.05 -12.15
CA LYS A 99 35.77 25.48 -12.05
C LYS A 99 37.25 25.77 -11.77
N LEU A 100 37.89 24.97 -10.92
CA LEU A 100 39.23 25.28 -10.39
C LEU A 100 40.38 24.67 -11.19
N LEU A 101 40.23 23.43 -11.70
CA LEU A 101 41.34 22.68 -12.32
C LEU A 101 41.17 22.44 -13.82
N MET A 102 39.98 22.60 -14.38
CA MET A 102 39.74 22.29 -15.81
C MET A 102 40.54 23.21 -16.75
N ALA A 103 40.85 24.44 -16.32
CA ALA A 103 41.66 25.37 -17.10
C ALA A 103 43.08 24.85 -17.37
N ASP A 104 43.64 24.03 -16.48
CA ASP A 104 44.99 23.47 -16.60
C ASP A 104 45.03 22.18 -17.44
N TRP A 105 43.87 21.59 -17.75
CA TRP A 105 43.77 20.32 -18.47
C TRP A 105 43.60 20.54 -19.97
N TRP A 106 44.72 20.77 -20.66
CA TRP A 106 44.78 21.02 -22.11
C TRP A 106 44.08 19.94 -22.96
N TYR A 107 44.04 18.69 -22.48
CA TYR A 107 43.42 17.57 -23.17
C TYR A 107 41.88 17.55 -23.07
N LEU A 108 41.28 18.23 -22.08
CA LEU A 108 39.81 18.38 -21.96
C LEU A 108 39.24 19.49 -22.85
N ARG A 109 40.10 20.22 -23.58
CA ARG A 109 39.71 21.33 -24.48
C ARG A 109 38.72 22.32 -23.81
N PRO A 110 39.13 22.98 -22.72
CA PRO A 110 38.29 23.97 -22.04
C PRO A 110 37.82 25.11 -22.98
N ASP A 111 38.51 25.32 -24.10
CA ASP A 111 38.22 26.33 -25.13
C ASP A 111 36.99 25.99 -26.00
N LYS A 112 36.56 24.72 -26.04
CA LYS A 112 35.37 24.25 -26.74
C LYS A 112 34.58 23.32 -25.82
N PRO A 113 33.95 23.86 -24.76
CA PRO A 113 33.25 23.02 -23.82
C PRO A 113 32.10 22.29 -24.50
N GLU A 114 32.05 20.96 -24.35
CA GLU A 114 30.85 20.21 -24.69
C GLU A 114 29.68 20.72 -23.82
N SER A 115 28.47 20.67 -24.38
CA SER A 115 27.22 21.11 -23.73
C SER A 115 27.15 20.68 -22.26
N LEU A 116 27.56 19.44 -21.95
CA LEU A 116 27.41 18.80 -20.66
C LEU A 116 28.42 19.27 -19.59
N THR A 117 29.59 19.79 -20.01
CA THR A 117 30.72 20.14 -19.13
C THR A 117 31.16 21.57 -19.36
N ASN A 118 30.21 22.51 -19.37
CA ASN A 118 30.51 23.91 -19.63
C ASN A 118 31.06 24.62 -18.37
N PRO A 119 32.35 25.01 -18.33
CA PRO A 119 32.95 25.68 -17.18
C PRO A 119 32.43 27.10 -16.97
N THR A 120 31.83 27.73 -18.00
CA THR A 120 31.26 29.08 -17.93
C THR A 120 29.99 29.14 -17.09
N ASN A 121 29.22 28.03 -17.02
CA ASN A 121 27.99 27.93 -16.24
C ASN A 121 28.08 26.76 -15.23
N PRO A 122 28.75 26.96 -14.08
CA PRO A 122 28.98 25.88 -13.11
C PRO A 122 27.69 25.30 -12.52
N LEU A 123 26.62 26.11 -12.43
CA LEU A 123 25.31 25.64 -11.97
C LEU A 123 24.67 24.67 -12.97
N TYR A 124 24.80 24.92 -14.27
CA TYR A 124 24.25 24.02 -15.30
C TYR A 124 25.00 22.69 -15.31
N ALA A 125 26.34 22.73 -15.31
CA ALA A 125 27.18 21.54 -15.23
C ALA A 125 26.90 20.72 -13.95
N TRP A 126 26.67 21.40 -12.81
CA TRP A 126 26.27 20.77 -11.56
C TRP A 126 24.92 20.05 -11.66
N VAL A 127 23.88 20.70 -12.22
CA VAL A 127 22.56 20.06 -12.37
C VAL A 127 22.64 18.86 -13.30
N VAL A 128 23.33 18.97 -14.44
CA VAL A 128 23.51 17.86 -15.39
C VAL A 128 24.25 16.70 -14.72
N HIS A 129 25.34 16.97 -14.01
CA HIS A 129 26.08 15.93 -13.29
C HIS A 129 25.31 15.31 -12.14
N LEU A 130 24.40 16.06 -11.50
CA LEU A 130 23.52 15.51 -10.46
C LEU A 130 22.61 14.43 -11.04
N PHE A 131 21.96 14.69 -12.19
CA PHE A 131 21.11 13.69 -12.85
C PHE A 131 21.92 12.49 -13.37
N THR A 132 23.12 12.73 -13.92
CA THR A 132 24.03 11.67 -14.35
C THR A 132 24.47 10.79 -13.17
N ALA A 133 24.79 11.40 -12.02
CA ALA A 133 25.16 10.67 -10.80
C ALA A 133 23.98 9.88 -10.23
N LEU A 134 22.76 10.41 -10.25
CA LEU A 134 21.56 9.69 -9.84
C LEU A 134 21.31 8.45 -10.69
N LEU A 135 21.50 8.56 -12.01
CA LEU A 135 21.40 7.42 -12.92
C LEU A 135 22.51 6.40 -12.64
N LEU A 136 23.74 6.87 -12.47
CA LEU A 136 24.89 6.01 -12.19
C LEU A 136 24.73 5.23 -10.90
N TYR A 137 24.28 5.86 -9.82
CA TYR A 137 24.10 5.23 -8.51
C TYR A 137 22.72 4.57 -8.32
N GLY A 138 21.82 4.68 -9.31
CA GLY A 138 20.46 4.13 -9.24
C GLY A 138 20.39 2.61 -9.01
N TYR A 139 21.48 1.87 -9.30
CA TYR A 139 21.60 0.44 -9.00
C TYR A 139 21.60 0.11 -7.49
N LEU A 140 21.83 1.11 -6.62
CA LEU A 140 21.83 0.93 -5.16
C LEU A 140 20.43 0.62 -4.61
N ILE A 141 19.37 0.92 -5.35
CA ILE A 141 18.00 0.56 -4.98
C ILE A 141 17.67 -0.76 -5.70
N PRO A 142 17.73 -1.92 -5.03
CA PRO A 142 17.49 -3.21 -5.67
C PRO A 142 16.01 -3.33 -6.07
N ILE A 143 15.76 -3.35 -7.38
CA ILE A 143 14.42 -3.54 -7.96
C ILE A 143 13.85 -4.92 -7.55
N SER A 144 14.72 -5.89 -7.30
CA SER A 144 14.35 -7.25 -6.89
C SER A 144 13.73 -7.34 -5.50
N LEU A 145 13.90 -6.32 -4.65
CA LEU A 145 13.41 -6.34 -3.26
C LEU A 145 11.89 -6.46 -3.18
N TYR A 146 11.17 -5.95 -4.19
CA TYR A 146 9.70 -5.96 -4.22
C TYR A 146 9.11 -7.31 -4.69
N VAL A 147 9.90 -8.13 -5.40
CA VAL A 147 9.43 -9.35 -6.09
C VAL A 147 10.15 -10.61 -5.61
N SER A 148 11.04 -10.51 -4.61
CA SER A 148 11.72 -11.66 -3.99
C SER A 148 10.93 -12.30 -2.86
#